data_AF-A0AB35RJX3-F1
#
_entry.id   AF-A0AB35RJX3-F1
#
_cell.length_a   1.000
_cell.length_b   1.000
_cell.length_c   1.000
_cell.angle_alpha   90.00
_cell.angle_beta   90.00
_cell.angle_gamma   90.00
#
_symmetry.space_group_name_H-M   'P 1'
#
loop_
_entity.id
_entity.type
_entity.pdbx_description
1 polymer ?
#
loop_
_entity_poly.entity_id
_entity_poly.type
_entity_poly.pdbx_seq_one_letter_code
_entity_poly.pdbx_strand_id
1 'polypeptide(L)'
;MWLMKTLLTSGCTNQRGAGQAEIEENEGRLIINNIPDAVYFKGRDLLIFKNLATISSIFKGIDVLYKEATEEQVNTFLGESFIGLSTDYDIEKVSKPNRKRIALAMDTLAEMSAGDRNEMLLYINDYCAEKLKYDGEGNKFEISSEEELKYLLYGIEQRFYTTRFGNEKRLANSILKL
;
A
#
# COMPACT_ATOMS: atom_id res chain seq x y z
N MET A 1 15.35 -44.67 37.47
CA MET A 1 16.44 -44.66 38.46
C MET A 1 17.77 -44.61 37.71
N TRP A 2 18.31 -43.41 37.54
CA TRP A 2 19.72 -43.16 37.25
C TRP A 2 20.05 -41.76 37.80
N LEU A 3 20.79 -41.74 38.90
CA LEU A 3 21.55 -40.60 39.42
C LEU A 3 22.69 -40.31 38.39
N MET A 4 23.34 -39.16 38.27
CA MET A 4 23.75 -38.13 39.24
C MET A 4 24.46 -37.04 38.42
N LYS A 5 24.33 -35.75 38.79
CA LYS A 5 25.48 -34.95 39.25
C LYS A 5 25.06 -33.53 39.62
N THR A 6 25.10 -33.30 40.92
CA THR A 6 25.16 -32.02 41.60
C THR A 6 26.46 -31.30 41.25
N LEU A 7 26.36 -30.00 40.95
CA LEU A 7 27.46 -29.04 41.15
C LEU A 7 26.88 -27.88 41.98
N LEU A 8 27.30 -27.84 43.24
CA LEU A 8 27.18 -26.70 44.14
C LEU A 8 28.57 -26.12 44.29
N THR A 9 28.68 -24.80 44.11
CA THR A 9 29.59 -23.83 44.77
C THR A 9 29.54 -22.56 43.91
N SER A 10 29.50 -21.32 44.38
CA SER A 10 29.35 -20.66 45.68
C SER A 10 29.57 -19.16 45.40
N GLY A 11 28.89 -18.26 46.12
CA GLY A 11 29.43 -16.93 46.42
C GLY A 11 28.77 -15.71 45.76
N CYS A 12 28.19 -14.85 46.63
CA CYS A 12 28.25 -13.37 46.67
C CYS A 12 28.92 -12.65 45.47
N THR A 13 28.49 -11.49 44.97
CA THR A 13 27.85 -10.32 45.61
C THR A 13 27.52 -9.31 44.50
N ASN A 14 26.39 -8.62 44.62
CA ASN A 14 26.12 -7.22 44.29
C ASN A 14 26.93 -6.55 43.14
N GLN A 15 26.26 -6.12 42.07
CA GLN A 15 26.47 -4.77 41.50
C GLN A 15 25.40 -4.39 40.47
N ARG A 16 24.82 -3.20 40.68
CA ARG A 16 23.95 -2.48 39.76
C ARG A 16 24.73 -2.20 38.47
N GLY A 17 24.23 -2.68 37.34
CA GLY A 17 24.68 -2.30 36.00
C GLY A 17 23.46 -2.11 35.12
N ALA A 18 23.32 -0.94 34.51
CA ALA A 18 22.33 -0.69 33.47
C ALA A 18 22.55 -1.73 32.36
N GLY A 19 21.59 -2.63 32.17
CA GLY A 19 21.68 -3.71 31.20
C GLY A 19 21.82 -3.14 29.80
N GLN A 20 22.95 -3.39 29.15
CA GLN A 20 23.03 -3.32 27.70
C GLN A 20 22.08 -4.38 27.15
N ALA A 21 21.15 -3.96 26.29
CA ALA A 21 20.29 -4.89 25.59
C ALA A 21 21.15 -5.62 24.54
N GLU A 22 21.31 -6.93 24.69
CA GLU A 22 21.95 -7.79 23.70
C GLU A 22 20.87 -8.44 22.82
N ILE A 23 21.10 -8.44 21.51
CA ILE A 23 20.25 -9.15 20.55
C ILE A 23 20.74 -10.60 20.53
N GLU A 24 20.01 -11.50 21.18
CA GLU A 24 20.26 -12.94 21.08
C GLU A 24 19.80 -13.46 19.70
N GLU A 25 20.71 -14.07 18.94
CA GLU A 25 20.37 -14.78 17.72
C GLU A 25 19.72 -16.14 18.04
N ASN A 26 18.41 -16.20 17.80
CA ASN A 26 17.50 -17.35 17.76
C ASN A 26 18.07 -18.74 18.16
N GLU A 27 18.19 -18.99 19.46
CA GLU A 27 18.50 -20.31 20.05
C GLU A 27 17.28 -21.26 20.11
N GLY A 28 16.57 -21.45 19.00
CA GLY A 28 15.49 -22.45 18.93
C GLY A 28 14.33 -22.24 19.92
N ARG A 29 14.09 -21.01 20.36
CA ARG A 29 13.02 -20.68 21.32
C ARG A 29 11.71 -20.42 20.58
N LEU A 30 10.68 -21.22 20.86
CA LEU A 30 9.32 -20.97 20.39
C LEU A 30 8.56 -20.16 21.45
N ILE A 31 8.26 -18.90 21.15
CA ILE A 31 7.44 -18.04 22.02
C ILE A 31 5.98 -18.21 21.63
N ILE A 32 5.15 -18.69 22.56
CA ILE A 32 3.70 -18.77 22.39
C ILE A 32 3.06 -17.59 23.12
N ASN A 33 2.55 -16.62 22.38
CA ASN A 33 1.83 -15.47 22.92
C ASN A 33 0.45 -15.90 23.44
N ASN A 34 0.05 -15.40 24.60
CA ASN A 34 -1.26 -15.71 25.20
C ASN A 34 -2.44 -15.15 24.38
N ILE A 35 -2.19 -14.11 23.57
CA ILE A 35 -3.18 -13.56 22.63
C ILE A 35 -2.57 -13.65 21.23
N PRO A 36 -3.28 -14.22 20.24
CA PRO A 36 -2.75 -14.32 18.89
C PRO A 36 -2.51 -12.93 18.28
N ASP A 37 -1.44 -12.80 17.52
CA ASP A 37 -1.11 -11.59 16.74
C ASP A 37 -1.98 -11.46 15.49
N ALA A 38 -2.48 -12.60 14.98
CA ALA A 38 -3.39 -12.67 13.85
C ALA A 38 -4.34 -13.88 13.94
N VAL A 39 -5.56 -13.72 13.42
CA VAL A 39 -6.58 -14.75 13.34
C VAL A 39 -7.18 -14.73 11.94
N TYR A 40 -7.09 -15.87 11.24
CA TYR A 40 -7.69 -16.04 9.92
C TYR A 40 -9.01 -16.82 10.02
N PHE A 41 -10.11 -16.18 9.60
CA PHE A 41 -11.44 -16.77 9.54
C PHE A 41 -11.71 -17.34 8.15
N LYS A 42 -11.37 -18.62 7.94
CA LYS A 42 -11.53 -19.30 6.65
C LYS A 42 -12.93 -19.17 6.03
N GLY A 43 -13.99 -19.23 6.86
CA GLY A 43 -15.38 -19.13 6.37
C GLY A 43 -15.78 -17.75 5.82
N ARG A 44 -14.98 -16.70 6.07
CA ARG A 44 -15.22 -15.33 5.62
C ARG A 44 -14.08 -14.76 4.77
N ASP A 45 -13.04 -15.56 4.55
CA ASP A 45 -11.77 -15.11 3.97
C ASP A 45 -11.25 -13.82 4.60
N LEU A 46 -11.24 -13.75 5.93
CA LEU A 46 -10.89 -12.55 6.69
C LEU A 46 -9.70 -12.80 7.62
N LEU A 47 -8.61 -12.05 7.42
CA LEU A 47 -7.46 -12.02 8.33
C LEU A 47 -7.56 -10.77 9.23
N ILE A 48 -7.64 -10.98 10.55
CA ILE A 48 -7.60 -9.90 11.54
C ILE A 48 -6.25 -9.96 12.26
N PHE A 49 -5.55 -8.82 12.37
CA PHE A 49 -4.25 -8.74 13.04
C PHE A 49 -4.10 -7.43 13.81
N LYS A 50 -3.17 -7.39 14.78
CA LYS A 50 -2.96 -6.21 15.64
C LYS A 50 -1.95 -5.20 15.09
N ASN A 51 -0.85 -5.68 14.51
CA ASN A 51 0.28 -4.86 14.10
C ASN A 51 0.74 -5.26 12.69
N LEU A 52 0.83 -4.27 11.79
CA LEU A 52 1.28 -4.49 10.41
C LEU A 52 2.72 -5.01 10.33
N ALA A 53 3.64 -4.47 11.13
CA ALA A 53 5.05 -4.90 11.12
C ALA A 53 5.19 -6.37 11.49
N THR A 54 4.44 -6.82 12.51
CA THR A 54 4.42 -8.24 12.92
C THR A 54 3.85 -9.12 11.82
N ILE A 55 2.70 -8.74 11.24
CA ILE A 55 2.04 -9.60 10.24
C ILE A 55 2.82 -9.65 8.93
N SER A 56 3.49 -8.57 8.52
CA SER A 56 4.33 -8.54 7.31
C SER A 56 5.57 -9.42 7.40
N SER A 57 6.03 -9.74 8.62
CA SER A 57 7.09 -10.72 8.81
C SER A 57 6.64 -12.15 8.47
N ILE A 58 5.37 -12.47 8.73
CA ILE A 58 4.74 -13.78 8.55
C ILE A 58 4.15 -13.92 7.14
N PHE A 59 3.42 -12.90 6.68
CA PHE A 59 2.78 -12.82 5.37
C PHE A 59 3.51 -11.77 4.54
N LYS A 60 4.57 -12.20 3.86
CA LYS A 60 5.35 -11.33 2.98
C LYS A 60 4.43 -10.72 1.90
N GLY A 61 4.49 -9.39 1.74
CA GLY A 61 3.71 -8.64 0.76
C GLY A 61 2.38 -8.09 1.26
N ILE A 62 1.95 -8.39 2.49
CA ILE A 62 0.71 -7.83 3.05
C ILE A 62 0.82 -6.32 3.33
N ASP A 63 2.03 -5.83 3.61
CA ASP A 63 2.36 -4.41 3.77
C ASP A 63 2.12 -3.60 2.50
N VAL A 64 2.24 -4.21 1.32
CA VAL A 64 1.95 -3.55 0.04
C VAL A 64 0.51 -3.04 0.02
N LEU A 65 -0.43 -3.76 0.63
CA LEU A 65 -1.84 -3.35 0.72
C LEU A 65 -2.04 -2.12 1.63
N TYR A 66 -1.06 -1.80 2.47
CA TYR A 66 -1.12 -0.71 3.45
C TYR A 66 -0.11 0.40 3.19
N LYS A 67 0.73 0.28 2.16
CA LYS A 67 1.68 1.31 1.73
C LYS A 67 0.89 2.55 1.28
N GLU A 68 1.04 3.66 2.00
CA GLU A 68 0.54 4.97 1.61
C GLU A 68 1.70 5.77 0.99
N ALA A 69 1.42 6.60 -0.01
CA ALA A 69 2.41 7.54 -0.52
C ALA A 69 2.79 8.55 0.57
N THR A 70 4.10 8.76 0.76
CA THR A 70 4.63 9.83 1.62
C THR A 70 4.27 11.20 1.05
N GLU A 71 4.42 12.26 1.84
CA GLU A 71 4.14 13.60 1.33
C GLU A 71 5.00 13.98 0.11
N GLU A 72 6.27 13.61 0.13
CA GLU A 72 7.18 13.79 -1.00
C GLU A 72 6.70 13.05 -2.25
N GLN A 73 6.22 11.82 -2.09
CA GLN A 73 5.68 11.02 -3.19
C GLN A 73 4.37 11.60 -3.74
N VAL A 74 3.48 12.09 -2.86
CA VAL A 74 2.25 12.76 -3.29
C VAL A 74 2.58 14.05 -4.06
N ASN A 75 3.49 14.88 -3.55
CA ASN A 75 3.92 16.09 -4.26
C ASN A 75 4.56 15.75 -5.62
N THR A 76 5.38 14.70 -5.68
CA THR A 76 5.98 14.23 -6.93
C THR A 76 4.90 13.83 -7.93
N PHE A 77 3.92 13.04 -7.49
CA PHE A 77 2.81 12.60 -8.33
C PHE A 77 1.96 13.76 -8.82
N LEU A 78 1.57 14.68 -7.93
CA LEU A 78 0.74 15.84 -8.30
C LEU A 78 1.48 16.84 -9.20
N GLY A 79 2.81 16.82 -9.21
CA GLY A 79 3.68 17.61 -10.09
C GLY A 79 3.94 16.98 -11.46
N GLU A 80 3.34 15.84 -11.77
CA GLU A 80 3.49 15.18 -13.07
C GLU A 80 2.96 16.04 -14.22
N SER A 81 3.59 15.91 -15.39
CA SER A 81 3.30 16.79 -16.54
C SER A 81 1.87 16.68 -17.09
N PHE A 82 1.18 15.57 -16.80
CA PHE A 82 -0.20 15.31 -17.22
C PHE A 82 -1.23 15.73 -16.16
N ILE A 83 -0.82 16.37 -15.07
CA ILE A 83 -1.71 16.86 -14.01
C ILE A 83 -1.62 18.39 -13.94
N GLY A 84 -2.78 19.04 -13.99
CA GLY A 84 -2.94 20.46 -13.69
C GLY A 84 -3.75 20.61 -12.39
N LEU A 85 -3.15 21.15 -11.34
CA LEU A 85 -3.86 21.42 -10.09
C LEU A 85 -4.61 22.74 -10.17
N SER A 86 -5.82 22.80 -9.61
CA SER A 86 -6.48 24.08 -9.36
C SER A 86 -5.78 24.81 -8.21
N THR A 87 -5.93 26.14 -8.15
CA THR A 87 -5.30 26.98 -7.11
C THR A 87 -5.66 26.54 -5.69
N ASP A 88 -6.83 25.92 -5.52
CA ASP A 88 -7.35 25.51 -4.23
C ASP A 88 -7.11 24.02 -3.93
N TYR A 89 -6.42 23.24 -4.77
CA TYR A 89 -6.19 21.82 -4.48
C TYR A 89 -4.71 21.55 -4.21
N ASP A 90 -4.42 20.99 -3.03
CA ASP A 90 -3.06 20.75 -2.54
C ASP A 90 -2.94 19.38 -1.87
N ILE A 91 -1.71 19.07 -1.44
CA ILE A 91 -1.36 17.82 -0.75
C ILE A 91 -2.16 17.58 0.54
N GLU A 92 -2.52 18.63 1.26
CA GLU A 92 -3.27 18.54 2.53
C GLU A 92 -4.70 18.05 2.29
N LYS A 93 -5.23 18.31 1.10
CA LYS A 93 -6.56 17.85 0.68
C LYS A 93 -6.59 16.39 0.22
N VAL A 94 -5.43 15.78 -0.05
CA VAL A 94 -5.34 14.38 -0.49
C VAL A 94 -5.55 13.42 0.68
N SER A 95 -6.66 12.69 0.66
CA SER A 95 -7.02 11.74 1.72
C SER A 95 -6.13 10.50 1.73
N LYS A 96 -6.03 9.83 2.89
CA LYS A 96 -5.29 8.56 3.04
C LYS A 96 -5.68 7.49 2.00
N PRO A 97 -6.98 7.26 1.69
CA PRO A 97 -7.37 6.37 0.60
C PRO A 97 -6.75 6.71 -0.76
N ASN A 98 -6.61 7.99 -1.11
CA ASN A 98 -6.00 8.39 -2.38
C ASN A 98 -4.48 8.33 -2.30
N ARG A 99 -3.85 8.62 -1.15
CA ARG A 99 -2.41 8.40 -0.94
C ARG A 99 -2.00 6.94 -1.14
N LYS A 100 -2.83 5.98 -0.72
CA LYS A 100 -2.63 4.55 -1.04
C LYS A 100 -2.66 4.27 -2.54
N ARG A 101 -3.64 4.84 -3.24
CA ARG A 101 -3.76 4.69 -4.69
C ARG A 101 -2.61 5.36 -5.44
N ILE A 102 -2.13 6.51 -4.97
CA ILE A 102 -0.96 7.19 -5.53
C ILE A 102 0.26 6.28 -5.45
N ALA A 103 0.50 5.62 -4.31
CA ALA A 103 1.63 4.69 -4.20
C ALA A 103 1.58 3.59 -5.27
N LEU A 104 0.40 2.99 -5.50
CA LEU A 104 0.21 1.97 -6.54
C LEU A 104 0.32 2.55 -7.95
N ALA A 105 -0.24 3.73 -8.17
CA ALA A 105 -0.21 4.42 -9.46
C ALA A 105 1.23 4.79 -9.85
N MET A 106 2.05 5.26 -8.92
CA MET A 106 3.47 5.55 -9.15
C MET A 106 4.26 4.29 -9.53
N ASP A 107 4.03 3.18 -8.81
CA ASP A 107 4.66 1.89 -9.15
C ASP A 107 4.24 1.45 -10.57
N THR A 108 2.96 1.62 -10.93
CA THR A 108 2.46 1.31 -12.28
C THR A 108 3.07 2.22 -13.35
N LEU A 109 3.16 3.54 -13.08
CA LEU A 109 3.74 4.52 -14.01
C LEU A 109 5.23 4.28 -14.26
N ALA A 110 5.97 3.84 -13.24
CA ALA A 110 7.39 3.55 -13.36
C ALA A 110 7.69 2.34 -14.27
N GLU A 111 6.73 1.41 -14.42
CA GLU A 111 6.82 0.25 -15.31
C GLU A 111 6.39 0.57 -16.76
N MET A 112 5.69 1.68 -17.00
CA MET A 112 5.17 2.04 -18.32
C MET A 112 6.20 2.77 -19.19
N SER A 113 6.19 2.48 -20.50
CA SER A 113 6.92 3.27 -21.47
C SER A 113 6.24 4.63 -21.72
N ALA A 114 6.96 5.58 -22.33
CA ALA A 114 6.38 6.86 -22.71
C ALA A 114 5.22 6.73 -23.72
N GLY A 115 5.27 5.70 -24.60
CA GLY A 115 4.19 5.41 -25.54
C GLY A 115 2.94 4.91 -24.82
N ASP A 116 3.10 3.94 -23.91
CA ASP A 116 2.00 3.39 -23.10
C ASP A 116 1.37 4.47 -22.21
N ARG A 117 2.18 5.42 -21.73
CA ARG A 117 1.68 6.54 -20.93
C ARG A 117 0.68 7.39 -21.71
N ASN A 118 0.97 7.72 -22.97
CA ASN A 118 0.05 8.51 -23.80
C ASN A 118 -1.25 7.75 -24.09
N GLU A 119 -1.16 6.46 -24.45
CA GLU A 119 -2.33 5.61 -24.67
C GLU A 119 -3.19 5.49 -23.39
N MET A 120 -2.55 5.39 -22.24
CA MET A 120 -3.23 5.39 -20.95
C MET A 120 -3.98 6.70 -20.71
N LEU A 121 -3.40 7.88 -20.98
CA LEU A 121 -4.12 9.16 -20.85
C LEU A 121 -5.35 9.22 -21.78
N LEU A 122 -5.23 8.75 -23.03
CA LEU A 122 -6.34 8.68 -23.97
C LEU A 122 -7.45 7.74 -23.46
N TYR A 123 -7.07 6.57 -22.96
CA TYR A 123 -7.98 5.62 -22.33
C TYR A 123 -8.71 6.24 -21.12
N ILE A 124 -8.00 6.95 -20.24
CA ILE A 124 -8.62 7.62 -19.09
C ILE A 124 -9.63 8.66 -19.57
N ASN A 125 -9.26 9.46 -20.56
CA ASN A 125 -10.16 10.46 -21.12
C ASN A 125 -11.43 9.83 -21.72
N ASP A 126 -11.32 8.71 -22.45
CA ASP A 126 -12.50 8.03 -23.03
C ASP A 126 -13.48 7.52 -21.95
N TYR A 127 -12.99 7.02 -20.83
CA TYR A 127 -13.86 6.52 -19.75
C TYR A 127 -14.35 7.62 -18.80
N CYS A 128 -13.59 8.70 -18.64
CA CYS A 128 -13.82 9.72 -17.61
C CYS A 128 -14.15 11.11 -18.18
N ALA A 129 -14.48 11.28 -19.46
CA ALA A 129 -14.77 12.59 -20.06
C ALA A 129 -15.82 13.43 -19.30
N GLU A 130 -16.79 12.79 -18.65
CA GLU A 130 -17.82 13.47 -17.84
C GLU A 130 -17.38 13.77 -16.39
N LYS A 131 -16.26 13.19 -15.95
CA LYS A 131 -15.75 13.23 -14.58
C LYS A 131 -14.43 13.99 -14.44
N LEU A 132 -13.64 14.03 -15.50
CA LEU A 132 -12.33 14.65 -15.54
C LEU A 132 -12.30 15.61 -16.73
N LYS A 133 -11.88 16.84 -16.45
CA LYS A 133 -11.60 17.80 -17.51
C LYS A 133 -10.21 17.53 -18.07
N TYR A 134 -10.16 17.20 -19.36
CA TYR A 134 -8.93 16.93 -20.08
C TYR A 134 -8.62 18.05 -21.07
N ASP A 135 -7.45 18.66 -20.92
CA ASP A 135 -6.86 19.59 -21.87
C ASP A 135 -6.03 18.79 -22.89
N GLY A 136 -6.59 18.63 -24.10
CA GLY A 136 -5.95 17.88 -25.19
C GLY A 136 -4.76 18.60 -25.84
N GLU A 137 -4.62 19.92 -25.68
CA GLU A 137 -3.43 20.64 -26.17
C GLU A 137 -2.26 20.46 -25.20
N GLY A 138 -2.55 20.47 -23.90
CA GLY A 138 -1.58 20.26 -22.83
C GLY A 138 -1.31 18.81 -22.45
N ASN A 139 -2.14 17.86 -22.92
CA ASN A 139 -2.21 16.47 -22.45
C ASN A 139 -2.36 16.37 -20.92
N LYS A 140 -3.25 17.19 -20.34
CA LYS A 140 -3.38 17.37 -18.88
C LYS A 140 -4.79 17.12 -18.38
N PHE A 141 -4.90 16.53 -17.20
CA PHE A 141 -6.13 16.47 -16.43
C PHE A 141 -6.14 17.58 -15.38
N GLU A 142 -7.21 18.37 -15.35
CA GLU A 142 -7.44 19.34 -14.29
C GLU A 142 -8.00 18.65 -13.05
N ILE A 143 -7.32 18.79 -11.92
CA ILE A 143 -7.69 18.20 -10.63
C ILE A 143 -7.97 19.30 -9.63
N SER A 144 -9.21 19.33 -9.14
CA SER A 144 -9.72 20.30 -8.17
C SER A 144 -10.37 19.65 -6.95
N SER A 145 -10.64 18.35 -7.01
CA SER A 145 -11.35 17.60 -5.98
C SER A 145 -10.79 16.20 -5.75
N GLU A 146 -11.12 15.66 -4.57
CA GLU A 146 -10.76 14.31 -4.17
C GLU A 146 -11.39 13.23 -5.06
N GLU A 147 -12.58 13.51 -5.60
CA GLU A 147 -13.29 12.60 -6.50
C GLU A 147 -12.58 12.53 -7.86
N GLU A 148 -12.19 13.67 -8.43
CA GLU A 148 -11.42 13.72 -9.69
C GLU A 148 -10.09 12.98 -9.55
N LEU A 149 -9.31 13.25 -8.49
CA LEU A 149 -8.06 12.55 -8.23
C LEU A 149 -8.28 11.03 -8.15
N LYS A 150 -9.36 10.60 -7.49
CA LYS A 150 -9.71 9.18 -7.37
C LYS A 150 -10.00 8.54 -8.74
N TYR A 151 -10.74 9.22 -9.63
CA TYR A 151 -11.02 8.70 -10.98
C TYR A 151 -9.76 8.63 -11.85
N LEU A 152 -8.88 9.63 -11.75
CA LEU A 152 -7.59 9.62 -12.45
C LEU A 152 -6.75 8.40 -12.00
N LEU A 153 -6.67 8.15 -10.69
CA LEU A 153 -5.94 7.03 -10.13
C LEU A 153 -6.52 5.67 -10.55
N TYR A 154 -7.84 5.53 -10.57
CA TYR A 154 -8.50 4.33 -11.12
C TYR A 154 -8.19 4.11 -12.60
N GLY A 155 -8.04 5.20 -13.34
CA GLY A 155 -7.58 5.20 -14.71
C GLY A 155 -6.17 4.65 -14.85
N ILE A 156 -5.22 5.16 -14.08
CA ILE A 156 -3.82 4.71 -14.12
C ILE A 156 -3.70 3.21 -13.78
N GLU A 157 -4.48 2.73 -12.81
CA GLU A 157 -4.56 1.31 -12.46
C GLU A 157 -5.40 0.46 -13.44
N GLN A 158 -5.82 1.01 -14.58
CA GLN A 158 -6.57 0.32 -15.65
C GLN A 158 -7.84 -0.39 -15.15
N ARG A 159 -8.59 0.25 -14.23
CA ARG A 159 -9.78 -0.36 -13.61
C ARG A 159 -11.06 -0.25 -14.44
N PHE A 160 -11.08 0.54 -15.50
CA PHE A 160 -12.25 0.72 -16.36
C PHE A 160 -12.24 -0.31 -17.50
N TYR A 161 -13.41 -0.85 -17.80
CA TYR A 161 -13.57 -1.77 -18.91
C TYR A 161 -14.97 -1.68 -19.48
N THR A 162 -15.11 -2.11 -20.74
CA THR A 162 -16.39 -2.21 -21.42
C THR A 162 -16.75 -3.67 -21.62
N THR A 163 -17.98 -4.05 -21.26
CA THR A 163 -18.45 -5.43 -21.43
C THR A 163 -18.62 -5.79 -22.91
N ARG A 164 -18.17 -6.98 -23.32
CA ARG A 164 -18.15 -7.38 -24.74
C ARG A 164 -19.53 -7.43 -25.41
N PHE A 165 -20.57 -7.85 -24.70
CA PHE A 165 -21.90 -8.06 -25.27
C PHE A 165 -22.88 -6.92 -24.95
N GLY A 166 -22.77 -6.34 -23.77
CA GLY A 166 -23.66 -5.25 -23.32
C GLY A 166 -23.15 -3.86 -23.68
N ASN A 167 -21.87 -3.72 -24.05
CA ASN A 167 -21.20 -2.43 -24.24
C ASN A 167 -21.31 -1.47 -23.04
N GLU A 168 -21.55 -2.03 -21.85
CA GLU A 168 -21.61 -1.26 -20.60
C GLU A 168 -20.21 -0.94 -20.10
N LYS A 169 -19.93 0.34 -19.83
CA LYS A 169 -18.74 0.80 -19.11
C LYS A 169 -18.87 0.44 -17.62
N ARG A 170 -17.82 -0.15 -17.05
CA ARG A 170 -17.77 -0.60 -15.65
C ARG A 170 -16.44 -0.24 -15.01
N LEU A 171 -16.46 -0.16 -13.68
CA LEU A 171 -15.28 0.02 -12.83
C LEU A 171 -15.04 -1.26 -12.03
N ALA A 172 -13.82 -1.78 -12.07
CA ALA A 172 -13.40 -2.93 -11.29
C ALA A 172 -13.09 -2.54 -9.83
N ASN A 173 -13.72 -3.22 -8.88
CA ASN A 173 -13.43 -3.08 -7.46
C ASN A 173 -12.14 -3.82 -7.05
N SER A 174 -11.81 -4.91 -7.76
CA SER A 174 -10.62 -5.74 -7.54
C SER A 174 -10.08 -6.27 -8.86
N ILE A 175 -8.77 -6.47 -8.94
CA ILE A 175 -8.05 -6.98 -10.12
C ILE A 175 -7.28 -8.23 -9.70
N LEU A 176 -7.44 -9.30 -10.46
CA LEU A 176 -6.65 -10.53 -10.34
C LEU A 176 -5.90 -10.74 -11.67
N LYS A 177 -4.57 -10.86 -11.61
CA LYS A 177 -3.78 -11.28 -12.77
C LYS A 177 -4.01 -12.78 -12.98
N LEU A 178 -4.38 -13.17 -14.20
CA LEU A 178 -4.62 -14.56 -14.61
C LEU A 178 -3.32 -15.23 -15.07
#